data_AF-A0A8B6H1C8-F1
#
_entry.id   AF-A0A8B6H1C8-F1
#
_cell.length_a   1.000
_cell.length_b   1.000
_cell.length_c   1.000
_cell.angle_alpha   90.00
_cell.angle_beta   90.00
_cell.angle_gamma   90.00
#
_symmetry.space_group_name_H-M   'P 1'
#
loop_
_entity.id
_entity.type
_entity.pdbx_description
1 polymer ?
#
loop_
_entity_poly.entity_id
_entity_poly.type
_entity_poly.pdbx_seq_one_letter_code
_entity_poly.pdbx_strand_id
1 'polypeptide(L)'
;MVIDTEESTDGITWKDGRRIVELFSLAKALNSCQNVNCTAQLESTLNVEEEKLQGFGSYLTIRCLNCNMLNNILTNKTHYGTKGPAIFDINTKAAIGMIEAGIGPRQLNKFVTALGIPGATAKTLKKREREIQKPLSEIAKTSCVNALQEEIEKT
;
A
#
# COMPACT_ATOMS: atom_id res chain seq x y z
N MET A 1 1.42 17.19 -27.29
CA MET A 1 0.11 16.80 -26.74
C MET A 1 0.31 16.38 -25.29
N VAL A 2 0.08 17.30 -24.36
CA VAL A 2 0.18 17.03 -22.93
C VAL A 2 -1.09 16.29 -22.55
N ILE A 3 -0.99 14.98 -22.35
CA ILE A 3 -2.06 14.22 -21.73
C ILE A 3 -1.92 14.47 -20.23
N ASP A 4 -2.59 15.52 -19.77
CA ASP A 4 -2.98 15.69 -18.38
C ASP A 4 -4.22 14.81 -18.18
N THR A 5 -4.00 13.55 -17.84
CA THR A 5 -5.05 12.71 -17.27
C THR A 5 -4.88 12.74 -15.75
N GLU A 6 -5.60 13.65 -15.12
CA GLU A 6 -6.26 13.28 -13.86
C GLU A 6 -7.30 12.22 -14.24
N GLU A 7 -6.86 10.97 -14.37
CA GLU A 7 -7.74 9.84 -14.57
C GLU A 7 -8.58 9.70 -13.29
N SER A 8 -9.82 10.19 -13.38
CA SER A 8 -10.85 9.94 -12.38
C SER A 8 -10.97 8.44 -12.18
N THR A 9 -10.84 7.96 -10.95
CA THR A 9 -11.13 6.58 -10.56
C THR A 9 -12.63 6.26 -10.61
N ASP A 10 -13.44 7.12 -11.21
CA ASP A 10 -14.88 6.98 -11.38
C ASP A 10 -15.15 5.80 -12.33
N GLY A 11 -15.32 4.60 -11.75
CA GLY A 11 -15.74 3.40 -12.46
C GLY A 11 -15.07 2.10 -12.03
N ILE A 12 -13.96 2.14 -11.30
CA ILE A 12 -13.32 0.91 -10.80
C ILE A 12 -13.94 0.55 -9.45
N THR A 13 -14.75 -0.49 -9.43
CA THR A 13 -15.26 -1.06 -8.17
C THR A 13 -14.23 -2.01 -7.56
N TRP A 14 -14.47 -2.47 -6.33
CA TRP A 14 -13.65 -3.50 -5.71
C TRP A 14 -13.69 -4.83 -6.49
N LYS A 15 -14.72 -5.03 -7.34
CA LYS A 15 -14.89 -6.21 -8.19
C LYS A 15 -14.03 -6.15 -9.45
N ASP A 16 -13.51 -4.97 -9.79
CA ASP A 16 -12.82 -4.72 -11.04
C ASP A 16 -11.34 -4.34 -10.82
N GLY A 17 -10.51 -4.79 -11.76
CA GLY A 17 -9.08 -4.52 -11.76
C GLY A 17 -8.30 -5.35 -10.75
N ARG A 18 -7.13 -4.85 -10.36
CA ARG A 18 -6.18 -5.55 -9.48
C ARG A 18 -5.81 -4.67 -8.29
N ARG A 19 -5.41 -5.29 -7.18
CA ARG A 19 -4.93 -4.61 -5.97
C ARG A 19 -3.60 -5.20 -5.53
N ILE A 20 -2.74 -4.37 -4.94
CA ILE A 20 -1.47 -4.82 -4.36
C ILE A 20 -1.73 -5.11 -2.89
N VAL A 21 -1.72 -6.39 -2.52
CA VAL A 21 -2.08 -6.83 -1.16
C VAL A 21 -0.92 -7.58 -0.51
N GLU A 22 -0.86 -7.53 0.83
CA GLU A 22 -0.02 -8.46 1.57
C GLU A 22 -0.82 -9.74 1.84
N LEU A 23 -0.54 -10.79 1.06
CA LEU A 23 -1.33 -12.03 1.04
C LEU A 23 -1.61 -12.59 2.44
N PHE A 24 -0.58 -12.72 3.29
CA PHE A 24 -0.76 -13.26 4.64
C PHE A 24 -1.58 -12.33 5.54
N SER A 25 -1.33 -11.02 5.48
CA SER A 25 -2.05 -10.02 6.27
C SER A 25 -3.55 -10.03 5.92
N LEU A 26 -3.87 -10.06 4.62
CA LEU A 26 -5.25 -10.13 4.13
C LEU A 26 -5.92 -11.45 4.50
N ALA A 27 -5.26 -12.59 4.26
CA ALA A 27 -5.81 -13.90 4.59
C ALA A 27 -6.13 -14.02 6.09
N LYS A 28 -5.21 -13.55 6.95
CA LYS A 28 -5.44 -13.51 8.40
C LYS A 28 -6.63 -12.63 8.77
N ALA A 29 -6.75 -11.45 8.16
CA ALA A 29 -7.84 -10.53 8.47
C ALA A 29 -9.21 -11.04 8.00
N LEU A 30 -9.25 -11.82 6.91
CA LEU A 30 -10.47 -12.48 6.43
C LEU A 30 -10.85 -13.73 7.24
N ASN A 31 -9.92 -14.29 8.01
CA ASN A 31 -10.14 -15.56 8.72
C ASN A 31 -11.06 -15.45 9.95
N SER A 32 -11.43 -14.25 10.38
CA SER A 32 -12.27 -14.06 11.57
C SER A 32 -13.06 -12.77 11.53
N CYS A 33 -14.34 -12.87 11.86
CA CYS A 33 -15.15 -11.69 12.18
C CYS A 33 -14.59 -10.94 13.40
N GLN A 34 -14.65 -9.61 13.36
CA GLN A 34 -14.29 -8.71 14.47
C GLN A 34 -15.26 -8.80 15.66
N ASN A 35 -16.45 -9.38 15.45
CA ASN A 35 -17.34 -9.73 16.56
C ASN A 35 -16.79 -10.96 17.28
N VAL A 36 -16.35 -10.78 18.53
CA VAL A 36 -15.76 -11.84 19.38
C VAL A 36 -16.68 -13.03 19.62
N ASN A 37 -18.00 -12.85 19.50
CA ASN A 37 -18.99 -13.93 19.64
C ASN A 37 -19.30 -14.64 18.31
N CYS A 38 -18.60 -14.30 17.23
CA CYS A 38 -18.79 -14.87 15.90
C CYS A 38 -17.51 -15.54 15.41
N THR A 39 -17.58 -16.84 15.15
CA THR A 39 -16.46 -17.65 14.64
C THR A 39 -16.44 -17.77 13.12
N ALA A 40 -17.32 -17.03 12.43
CA ALA A 40 -17.41 -17.09 10.98
C ALA A 40 -16.19 -16.42 10.32
N GLN A 41 -15.73 -17.05 9.25
CA GLN A 41 -14.80 -16.42 8.30
C GLN A 41 -15.55 -15.38 7.47
N LEU A 42 -14.81 -14.39 6.98
CA LEU A 42 -15.33 -13.34 6.12
C LEU A 42 -15.17 -13.74 4.66
N GLU A 43 -16.29 -13.94 3.97
CA GLU A 43 -16.31 -14.22 2.55
C GLU A 43 -16.11 -12.92 1.75
N SER A 44 -14.89 -12.72 1.24
CA SER A 44 -14.49 -11.51 0.52
C SER A 44 -15.07 -11.38 -0.90
N THR A 45 -15.63 -12.45 -1.47
CA THR A 45 -16.19 -12.44 -2.84
C THR A 45 -17.66 -12.05 -2.90
N LEU A 46 -18.38 -12.06 -1.77
CA LEU A 46 -19.83 -11.93 -1.76
C LEU A 46 -20.34 -10.67 -1.03
N ASN A 47 -19.66 -10.20 0.02
CA ASN A 47 -20.23 -9.18 0.94
C ASN A 47 -19.31 -7.99 1.22
N VAL A 48 -18.47 -7.61 0.26
CA VAL A 48 -17.78 -6.32 0.34
C VAL A 48 -18.78 -5.22 -0.04
N GLU A 49 -19.12 -4.38 0.93
CA GLU A 49 -20.04 -3.25 0.75
C GLU A 49 -19.33 -2.03 0.18
N GLU A 50 -18.09 -1.81 0.62
CA GLU A 50 -17.30 -0.64 0.25
C GLU A 50 -15.82 -1.01 0.18
N GLU A 51 -15.11 -0.40 -0.77
CA GLU A 51 -13.67 -0.29 -0.75
C GLU A 51 -13.27 1.18 -0.69
N LYS A 52 -12.38 1.51 0.25
CA LYS A 52 -11.76 2.82 0.34
C LYS A 52 -10.27 2.71 0.04
N LEU A 53 -9.87 3.23 -1.12
CA LEU A 53 -8.46 3.30 -1.53
C LEU A 53 -7.71 4.41 -0.78
N GLN A 54 -6.47 4.10 -0.39
CA GLN A 54 -5.50 5.06 0.12
C GLN A 54 -4.13 4.78 -0.49
N GLY A 55 -3.91 5.31 -1.69
CA GLY A 55 -2.77 4.97 -2.53
C GLY A 55 -2.91 3.54 -3.03
N PHE A 56 -1.88 2.71 -2.83
CA PHE A 56 -1.88 1.30 -3.24
C PHE A 56 -2.49 0.33 -2.22
N GLY A 57 -2.81 0.82 -1.02
CA GLY A 57 -3.52 0.04 0.00
C GLY A 57 -5.00 0.40 0.05
N SER A 58 -5.80 -0.49 0.64
CA SER A 58 -7.25 -0.32 0.72
C SER A 58 -7.82 -0.79 2.06
N TYR A 59 -8.94 -0.18 2.43
CA TYR A 59 -9.85 -0.66 3.46
C TYR A 59 -11.03 -1.35 2.76
N LEU A 60 -11.31 -2.59 3.12
CA LEU A 60 -12.50 -3.32 2.67
C LEU A 60 -13.50 -3.39 3.81
N THR A 61 -14.71 -2.89 3.58
CA THR A 61 -15.82 -3.02 4.51
C THR A 61 -16.61 -4.27 4.14
N ILE A 62 -16.53 -5.32 4.95
CA ILE A 62 -17.14 -6.62 4.68
C ILE A 62 -18.21 -6.94 5.72
N ARG A 63 -19.44 -7.18 5.27
CA ARG A 63 -20.52 -7.65 6.14
C ARG A 63 -20.36 -9.14 6.42
N CYS A 64 -20.31 -9.51 7.69
CA CYS A 64 -20.34 -10.91 8.09
C CYS A 64 -21.74 -11.49 7.85
N LEU A 65 -21.85 -12.58 7.08
CA LEU A 65 -23.13 -13.22 6.78
C LEU A 65 -23.81 -13.88 8.00
N ASN A 66 -23.03 -14.19 9.04
CA ASN A 66 -23.55 -14.88 10.22
C ASN A 66 -24.12 -13.92 11.27
N CYS A 67 -23.43 -12.81 11.56
CA CYS A 67 -23.84 -11.87 12.62
C CYS A 67 -24.16 -10.45 12.13
N ASN A 68 -24.10 -10.20 10.82
CA ASN A 68 -24.32 -8.90 10.18
C ASN A 68 -23.37 -7.77 10.60
N MET A 69 -22.36 -8.05 11.42
CA MET A 69 -21.32 -7.11 11.81
C MET A 69 -20.54 -6.64 10.58
N LEU A 70 -20.27 -5.34 10.50
CA LEU A 70 -19.36 -4.75 9.51
C LEU A 70 -17.92 -4.89 9.98
N ASN A 71 -17.07 -5.42 9.12
CA ASN A 71 -15.67 -5.68 9.41
C ASN A 71 -14.81 -4.78 8.52
N ASN A 72 -13.95 -3.99 9.13
CA ASN A 72 -13.02 -3.13 8.41
C ASN A 72 -11.69 -3.87 8.25
N ILE A 73 -11.43 -4.36 7.05
CA ILE A 73 -10.29 -5.21 6.71
C ILE A 73 -9.23 -4.39 5.97
N LEU A 74 -7.98 -4.49 6.42
CA LEU A 74 -6.83 -3.87 5.78
C LEU A 74 -6.22 -4.84 4.77
N THR A 75 -5.95 -4.39 3.54
CA THR A 75 -5.27 -5.24 2.55
C THR A 75 -3.75 -5.32 2.74
N ASN A 76 -3.18 -4.41 3.52
CA ASN A 76 -1.74 -4.30 3.76
C ASN A 76 -1.49 -3.88 5.21
N LYS A 77 -0.29 -4.16 5.72
CA LYS A 77 0.20 -3.58 6.98
C LYS A 77 0.25 -2.06 6.92
N THR A 78 0.19 -1.49 8.11
CA THR A 78 0.24 -0.05 8.33
C THR A 78 1.20 0.31 9.46
N HIS A 79 1.85 1.46 9.34
CA HIS A 79 2.59 2.12 10.41
C HIS A 79 1.94 3.47 10.74
N TYR A 80 2.36 4.04 11.87
CA TYR A 80 1.93 5.37 12.30
C TYR A 80 3.09 6.34 12.18
N GLY A 81 2.82 7.51 11.60
CA GLY A 81 3.72 8.65 11.68
C GLY A 81 3.54 9.40 13.00
N THR A 82 4.16 10.57 13.12
CA THR A 82 4.05 11.43 14.32
C THR A 82 2.65 12.00 14.53
N LYS A 83 1.90 12.24 13.45
CA LYS A 83 0.51 12.73 13.48
C LYS A 83 -0.29 12.20 12.29
N GLY A 84 -1.56 11.91 12.52
CA GLY A 84 -2.53 11.57 11.48
C GLY A 84 -2.92 10.09 11.43
N PRO A 85 -3.67 9.68 10.40
CA PRO A 85 -4.16 8.31 10.27
C PRO A 85 -3.03 7.33 9.98
N ALA A 86 -3.32 6.05 10.18
CA ALA A 86 -2.45 4.95 9.78
C ALA A 86 -2.04 5.07 8.30
N ILE A 87 -0.79 4.69 8.03
CA ILE A 87 -0.17 4.79 6.72
C ILE A 87 0.07 3.38 6.22
N PHE A 88 -0.47 3.02 5.06
CA PHE A 88 -0.14 1.74 4.44
C PHE A 88 1.33 1.67 4.02
N ASP A 89 2.02 0.63 4.48
CA ASP A 89 3.45 0.41 4.25
C ASP A 89 3.77 0.31 2.76
N ILE A 90 2.84 -0.22 1.95
CA ILE A 90 3.00 -0.33 0.50
C ILE A 90 3.21 1.03 -0.18
N ASN A 91 2.63 2.10 0.34
CA ASN A 91 2.85 3.45 -0.20
C ASN A 91 4.27 3.96 0.09
N THR A 92 4.81 3.62 1.27
CA THR A 92 6.19 3.94 1.64
C THR A 92 7.17 3.13 0.80
N LYS A 93 6.91 1.84 0.63
CA LYS A 93 7.71 0.97 -0.25
C LYS A 93 7.67 1.40 -1.71
N ALA A 94 6.51 1.85 -2.21
CA ALA A 94 6.40 2.39 -3.55
C ALA A 94 7.26 3.66 -3.72
N ALA A 95 7.32 4.53 -2.71
CA ALA A 95 8.20 5.69 -2.74
C ALA A 95 9.70 5.31 -2.74
N ILE A 96 10.10 4.28 -1.97
CA ILE A 96 11.46 3.74 -2.03
C ILE A 96 11.76 3.23 -3.44
N GLY A 97 10.89 2.38 -3.98
CA GLY A 97 11.06 1.82 -5.32
C GLY A 97 11.09 2.87 -6.43
N MET A 98 10.36 3.98 -6.27
CA MET A 98 10.44 5.13 -7.18
C MET A 98 11.84 5.78 -7.17
N ILE A 99 12.44 5.97 -5.99
CA ILE A 99 13.79 6.52 -5.85
C ILE A 99 14.81 5.57 -6.47
N GLU A 100 14.74 4.29 -6.13
CA GLU A 100 15.68 3.26 -6.64
C GLU A 100 15.59 3.09 -8.15
N ALA A 101 14.39 3.14 -8.73
CA ALA A 101 14.19 3.04 -10.17
C ALA A 101 14.43 4.37 -10.91
N GLY A 102 14.69 5.48 -10.21
CA GLY A 102 14.86 6.81 -10.81
C GLY A 102 13.61 7.33 -11.53
N ILE A 103 12.41 6.97 -11.05
CA ILE A 103 11.13 7.34 -11.68
C ILE A 103 10.28 8.26 -10.81
N GLY A 104 9.51 9.14 -11.45
CA GLY A 104 8.55 10.02 -10.79
C GLY A 104 7.16 9.39 -10.60
N PRO A 105 6.27 10.02 -9.78
CA PRO A 105 4.90 9.53 -9.55
C PRO A 105 4.11 9.25 -10.82
N ARG A 106 4.30 10.07 -11.86
CA ARG A 106 3.61 9.91 -13.16
C ARG A 106 4.03 8.63 -13.88
N GLN A 107 5.32 8.31 -13.87
CA GLN A 107 5.84 7.10 -14.51
C GLN A 107 5.36 5.85 -13.76
N LEU A 108 5.40 5.88 -12.42
CA LEU A 108 4.86 4.80 -11.60
C LEU A 108 3.36 4.58 -11.88
N ASN A 109 2.56 5.65 -11.88
CA ASN A 109 1.13 5.54 -12.14
C ASN A 109 0.84 5.01 -13.54
N LYS A 110 1.58 5.44 -14.57
CA LYS A 110 1.44 4.85 -15.91
C LYS A 110 1.71 3.35 -15.93
N PHE A 111 2.73 2.89 -15.20
CA PHE A 111 3.08 1.48 -15.10
C PHE A 111 1.98 0.66 -14.43
N VAL A 112 1.49 1.08 -13.26
CA VAL A 112 0.44 0.37 -12.52
C VAL A 112 -0.92 0.43 -13.21
N THR A 113 -1.26 1.54 -13.87
CA THR A 113 -2.48 1.65 -14.70
C THR A 113 -2.44 0.63 -15.84
N ALA A 114 -1.29 0.44 -16.51
CA ALA A 114 -1.14 -0.57 -17.55
C ALA A 114 -1.34 -2.02 -17.02
N LEU A 115 -1.14 -2.24 -15.72
CA LEU A 115 -1.42 -3.52 -15.05
C LEU A 115 -2.87 -3.64 -14.54
N GLY A 116 -3.71 -2.60 -14.72
CA GLY A 116 -5.07 -2.55 -14.19
C GLY A 116 -5.13 -2.33 -12.67
N ILE A 117 -4.09 -1.73 -12.09
CA ILE A 117 -3.99 -1.43 -10.65
C ILE A 117 -4.25 0.08 -10.45
N PRO A 118 -5.13 0.49 -9.51
CA PRO A 118 -5.33 1.89 -9.18
C PRO A 118 -4.03 2.57 -8.73
N GLY A 119 -3.76 3.75 -9.31
CA GLY A 119 -2.59 4.56 -8.97
C GLY A 119 -2.72 5.29 -7.64
N ALA A 120 -1.59 5.79 -7.14
CA ALA A 120 -1.56 6.66 -5.96
C ALA A 120 -1.38 8.13 -6.37
N THR A 121 -2.01 9.06 -5.65
CA THR A 121 -1.84 10.48 -5.97
C THR A 121 -0.38 10.93 -5.79
N ALA A 122 0.09 11.84 -6.65
CA ALA A 122 1.44 12.38 -6.54
C ALA A 122 1.71 13.04 -5.17
N LYS A 123 0.67 13.63 -4.54
CA LYS A 123 0.73 14.18 -3.19
C LYS A 123 1.02 13.10 -2.14
N THR A 124 0.34 11.96 -2.22
CA THR A 124 0.58 10.82 -1.32
C THR A 124 2.01 10.30 -1.49
N LEU A 125 2.44 10.06 -2.73
CA LEU A 125 3.78 9.52 -3.00
C LEU A 125 4.89 10.46 -2.56
N LYS A 126 4.81 11.75 -2.89
CA LYS A 126 5.80 12.76 -2.44
C LYS A 126 5.84 12.90 -0.91
N LYS A 127 4.71 12.73 -0.23
CA LYS A 127 4.68 12.75 1.24
C LYS A 127 5.46 11.57 1.81
N ARG A 128 5.33 10.39 1.21
CA ARG A 128 6.06 9.19 1.61
C ARG A 128 7.54 9.26 1.28
N GLU A 129 7.89 9.82 0.14
CA GLU A 129 9.27 10.11 -0.26
C GLU A 129 10.01 10.98 0.77
N ARG A 130 9.37 12.06 1.24
CA ARG A 130 9.95 12.95 2.27
C ARG A 130 10.15 12.28 3.62
N GLU A 131 9.29 11.32 3.95
CA GLU A 131 9.35 10.56 5.20
C GLU A 131 10.55 9.63 5.23
N ILE A 132 10.85 8.98 4.11
CA ILE A 132 11.97 8.04 3.99
C ILE A 132 13.31 8.72 3.68
N GLN A 133 13.32 9.98 3.23
CA GLN A 133 14.51 10.66 2.75
C GLN A 133 15.67 10.63 3.76
N LYS A 134 15.41 10.93 5.04
CA LYS A 134 16.42 10.92 6.09
C LYS A 134 16.89 9.48 6.42
N PRO A 135 15.99 8.55 6.81
CA PRO A 135 16.39 7.16 7.07
C PRO A 135 17.14 6.52 5.90
N LEU A 136 16.69 6.73 4.66
CA LEU A 136 17.31 6.15 3.47
C LEU A 136 18.72 6.71 3.25
N SER A 137 18.93 8.01 3.48
CA SER A 137 20.27 8.61 3.38
C SER A 137 21.23 8.07 4.44
N GLU A 138 20.75 7.85 5.66
CA GLU A 138 21.55 7.27 6.74
C GLU A 138 21.96 5.83 6.41
N ILE A 139 21.01 5.01 5.94
CA ILE A 139 21.28 3.63 5.49
C ILE A 139 22.31 3.62 4.36
N ALA A 140 22.17 4.51 3.37
CA ALA A 140 23.12 4.61 2.26
C ALA A 140 24.54 4.97 2.74
N LYS A 141 24.67 5.91 3.69
CA LYS A 141 25.97 6.27 4.28
C LYS A 141 26.60 5.10 5.02
N THR A 142 25.83 4.42 5.87
CA THR A 142 26.30 3.24 6.60
C THR A 142 26.74 2.14 5.64
N SER A 143 25.97 1.90 4.57
CA SER A 143 26.34 0.92 3.55
C SER A 143 27.67 1.25 2.89
N CYS A 144 27.94 2.52 2.56
CA CYS A 144 29.22 2.94 1.99
C CYS A 144 30.38 2.70 2.97
N VAL A 145 30.19 3.04 4.25
CA VAL A 145 31.21 2.83 5.30
C VAL A 145 31.53 1.35 5.47
N ASN A 146 30.51 0.49 5.49
CA ASN A 146 30.70 -0.95 5.61
C ASN A 146 31.46 -1.53 4.40
N ALA A 147 31.11 -1.10 3.18
CA ALA A 147 31.81 -1.53 1.97
C ALA A 147 33.29 -1.12 1.99
N LEU A 148 33.60 0.11 2.43
CA LEU A 148 34.98 0.59 2.61
C LEU A 148 35.75 -0.28 3.62
N GLN A 149 35.13 -0.64 4.74
CA GLN A 149 35.75 -1.47 5.77
C GLN A 149 36.03 -2.89 5.25
N GLU A 150 35.11 -3.48 4.50
CA GLU A 150 35.30 -4.81 3.90
C GLU A 150 36.44 -4.82 2.85
N GLU A 151 36.68 -3.72 2.14
CA GLU A 151 37.80 -3.60 1.21
C GLU A 151 39.15 -3.54 1.94
N ILE A 152 39.20 -2.83 3.08
CA ILE A 152 40.39 -2.74 3.93
C ILE A 152 40.73 -4.11 4.52
N GLU A 153 39.74 -4.86 5.01
CA GLU A 153 39.96 -6.18 5.64
C GLU A 153 40.40 -7.27 4.65
N LYS A 154 40.17 -7.09 3.35
CA LYS A 154 40.57 -8.02 2.29
C LYS A 154 41.96 -7.70 1.69
N THR A 155 42.58 -6.59 2.10
CA THR A 155 43.90 -6.14 1.63
C THR A 155 44.98 -6.50 2.64
#